data_AF-A0A287ARB7-F1
#
_entry.id   AF-A0A287ARB7-F1
#
_cell.length_a   1.000
_cell.length_b   1.000
_cell.length_c   1.000
_cell.angle_alpha   90.00
_cell.angle_beta   90.00
_cell.angle_gamma   90.00
#
_symmetry.space_group_name_H-M   'P 1'
#
loop_
_entity.id
_entity.type
_entity.pdbx_description
1 polymer ?
#
loop_
_entity_poly.entity_id
_entity_poly.type
_entity_poly.pdbx_seq_one_letter_code
_entity_poly.pdbx_strand_id
1 'polypeptide(L)'
;MSPCGRARRHTSRGAMAVLAWKFPRTRLPVGASALCVVVLCWLYIFPVYRLPNEKEIVQGVLQQGTAWRRNETAARVFRKQMEDCCDPAHLFAMTKMNSPMGKSMWYDGEFLYSFTIDNSTYSLFPQATPFQLPLKKCAVVGNGGILKKSGCGRQIDEANFVMRCNLPPLSSEYTKDVGSKSHLVTANPSIIRQRFQNLLWSRKTFVDNMKIYNHSYIYMPAFSMKTGTEPSLRVYYTLSDVGANQTVLFANPNFLRSIGKFWKSRGIHAKRLSTGLFLVSAALGLCEEVAIYGFWPFSVNMHEQPISHHYYDNVLPFSGFHAMPEEFLQLWYLHKIGALRMQLDPCKDSSLSTS
;
A
#
# COMPACT_ATOMS: atom_id res chain seq x y z
N MET A 1 51.93 -33.87 82.33
CA MET A 1 52.21 -34.35 80.96
C MET A 1 51.10 -33.85 80.04
N SER A 2 50.83 -32.56 79.97
CA SER A 2 51.49 -31.57 79.11
C SER A 2 52.83 -31.02 79.59
N PRO A 3 53.62 -30.43 78.68
CA PRO A 3 54.28 -29.14 78.97
C PRO A 3 54.19 -28.19 77.75
N CYS A 4 53.69 -26.97 77.90
CA CYS A 4 54.38 -25.75 78.36
C CYS A 4 55.52 -25.22 77.46
N GLY A 5 55.20 -24.16 76.69
CA GLY A 5 55.96 -22.90 76.52
C GLY A 5 57.38 -22.91 75.93
N ARG A 6 57.64 -22.07 74.90
CA ARG A 6 58.23 -20.71 75.06
C ARG A 6 58.51 -20.07 73.69
N ALA A 7 58.41 -18.73 73.69
CA ALA A 7 58.62 -17.83 72.57
C ALA A 7 60.09 -17.75 72.07
N ARG A 8 60.26 -17.38 70.80
CA ARG A 8 61.44 -16.66 70.31
C ARG A 8 61.01 -15.41 69.56
N ARG A 9 61.47 -14.26 70.04
CA ARG A 9 61.60 -13.01 69.26
C ARG A 9 62.85 -13.13 68.40
N HIS A 10 62.76 -12.69 67.14
CA HIS A 10 63.89 -12.06 66.48
C HIS A 10 63.36 -10.86 65.68
N THR A 11 63.89 -9.70 66.03
CA THR A 11 63.72 -8.41 65.37
C THR A 11 64.60 -8.35 64.11
N SER A 12 64.05 -7.86 63.00
CA SER A 12 64.84 -7.12 62.01
C SER A 12 63.95 -6.10 61.30
N ARG A 13 64.40 -4.84 61.32
CA ARG A 13 63.79 -3.69 60.67
C ARG A 13 63.90 -3.84 59.15
N GLY A 14 62.77 -3.76 58.45
CA GLY A 14 62.71 -3.56 57.01
C GLY A 14 61.66 -2.49 56.71
N ALA A 15 62.09 -1.36 56.15
CA ALA A 15 61.27 -0.19 55.90
C ALA A 15 60.09 -0.45 54.95
N MET A 16 59.01 0.30 55.14
CA MET A 16 57.87 0.35 54.23
C MET A 16 58.29 0.71 52.81
N ALA A 17 57.91 -0.11 51.82
CA ALA A 17 57.77 0.32 50.44
C ALA A 17 56.32 0.07 50.02
N VAL A 18 55.50 1.11 50.13
CA VAL A 18 54.16 1.14 49.55
C VAL A 18 54.33 1.21 48.03
N LEU A 19 54.16 0.08 47.36
CA LEU A 19 54.01 0.02 45.90
C LEU A 19 52.64 0.61 45.53
N ALA A 20 52.60 1.93 45.34
CA ALA A 20 51.48 2.61 44.74
C ALA A 20 51.38 2.19 43.26
N TRP A 21 50.47 1.26 42.95
CA TRP A 21 50.01 1.03 41.59
C TRP A 21 49.31 2.29 41.07
N LYS A 22 50.05 3.15 40.36
CA LYS A 22 49.48 4.21 39.54
C LYS A 22 48.86 3.55 38.30
N PHE A 23 47.56 3.28 38.36
CA PHE A 23 46.76 3.11 37.13
C PHE A 23 46.92 4.38 36.27
N PRO A 24 47.25 4.27 34.97
CA PRO A 24 47.10 5.40 34.08
C PRO A 24 45.60 5.68 34.00
N ARG A 25 45.16 6.81 34.57
CA ARG A 25 43.86 7.39 34.22
C ARG A 25 43.94 7.75 32.75
N THR A 26 43.50 6.84 31.88
CA THR A 26 43.09 7.20 30.53
C THR A 26 41.99 8.24 30.70
N ARG A 27 42.34 9.51 30.48
CA ARG A 27 41.32 10.54 30.25
C ARG A 27 40.55 10.05 29.04
N LEU A 28 39.31 9.61 29.25
CA LEU A 28 38.33 9.59 28.16
C LEU A 28 38.43 10.98 27.51
N PRO A 29 38.72 11.07 26.20
CA PRO A 29 38.82 12.37 25.56
C PRO A 29 37.49 13.06 25.77
N VAL A 30 37.52 14.29 26.28
CA VAL A 30 36.32 15.10 26.59
C VAL A 30 35.38 15.16 25.36
N GLY A 31 35.93 14.99 24.15
CA GLY A 31 35.18 14.84 22.90
C GLY A 31 34.32 13.57 22.76
N ALA A 32 34.67 12.43 23.35
CA ALA A 32 33.86 11.20 23.27
C ALA A 32 32.57 11.32 24.11
N SER A 33 32.67 11.95 25.28
CA SER A 33 31.51 12.26 26.14
C SER A 33 30.62 13.33 25.49
N ALA A 34 31.22 14.36 24.88
CA ALA A 34 30.49 15.40 24.16
C ALA A 34 29.78 14.85 22.90
N LEU A 35 30.43 13.98 22.13
CA LEU A 35 29.80 13.28 20.99
C LEU A 35 28.62 12.41 21.42
N CYS A 36 28.76 11.69 22.54
CA CYS A 36 27.69 10.85 23.06
C CYS A 36 26.49 11.70 23.53
N VAL A 37 26.74 12.81 24.22
CA VAL A 37 25.69 13.77 24.61
C VAL A 37 25.05 14.41 23.38
N VAL A 38 25.82 14.79 22.36
CA VAL A 38 25.28 15.34 21.10
C VAL A 38 24.42 14.30 20.38
N VAL A 39 24.86 13.04 20.28
CA VAL A 39 24.07 11.96 19.67
C VAL A 39 22.79 11.67 20.47
N LEU A 40 22.87 11.62 21.80
CA LEU A 40 21.69 11.43 22.66
C LEU A 40 20.72 12.61 22.58
N CYS A 41 21.23 13.85 22.59
CA CYS A 41 20.45 15.05 22.33
C CYS A 41 19.87 15.02 20.91
N TRP A 42 20.60 14.53 19.92
CA TRP A 42 20.12 14.41 18.54
C TRP A 42 19.00 13.38 18.43
N LEU A 43 19.11 12.22 19.10
CA LEU A 43 18.05 11.21 19.18
C LEU A 43 16.85 11.66 20.03
N TYR A 44 17.06 12.54 21.00
CA TYR A 44 16.00 13.12 21.84
C TYR A 44 15.26 14.28 21.14
N ILE A 45 16.00 15.15 20.44
CA ILE A 45 15.47 16.29 19.69
C ILE A 45 14.86 15.83 18.35
N PHE A 46 15.48 14.84 17.71
CA PHE A 46 14.99 14.16 16.52
C PHE A 46 14.68 12.71 16.88
N PRO A 47 13.51 12.43 17.49
CA PRO A 47 13.08 11.06 17.67
C PRO A 47 13.14 10.37 16.31
N VAL A 48 14.01 9.36 16.20
CA VAL A 48 14.13 8.55 14.98
C VAL A 48 12.74 8.06 14.67
N TYR A 49 12.22 8.43 13.50
CA TYR A 49 10.94 7.95 13.01
C TYR A 49 10.93 6.42 13.13
N ARG A 50 10.14 5.91 14.08
CA ARG A 50 9.99 4.49 14.34
C ARG A 50 8.60 4.09 13.88
N LEU A 51 8.57 3.29 12.81
CA LEU A 51 7.36 2.60 12.42
C LEU A 51 6.99 1.61 13.54
N PRO A 52 5.73 1.63 14.05
CA PRO A 52 5.29 0.64 15.01
C PRO A 52 5.44 -0.77 14.44
N ASN A 53 5.80 -1.72 15.28
CA ASN A 53 5.87 -3.12 14.84
C ASN A 53 4.46 -3.69 14.63
N GLU A 54 4.37 -4.82 13.94
CA GLU A 54 3.09 -5.47 13.61
C GLU A 54 2.20 -5.72 14.84
N LYS A 55 2.77 -6.16 15.97
CA LYS A 55 2.01 -6.40 17.21
C LYS A 55 1.43 -5.11 17.79
N GLU A 56 2.23 -4.04 17.82
CA GLU A 56 1.78 -2.70 18.25
C GLU A 56 0.62 -2.21 17.39
N ILE A 57 0.66 -2.45 16.07
CA ILE A 57 -0.40 -2.06 15.15
C ILE A 57 -1.67 -2.89 15.38
N VAL A 58 -1.56 -4.22 15.48
CA VAL A 58 -2.71 -5.10 15.74
C VAL A 58 -3.41 -4.69 17.04
N GLN A 59 -2.64 -4.47 18.11
CA GLN A 59 -3.19 -4.01 19.40
C GLN A 59 -3.88 -2.65 19.27
N GLY A 60 -3.28 -1.69 18.55
CA GLY A 60 -3.89 -0.38 18.31
C GLY A 60 -5.19 -0.44 17.51
N VAL A 61 -5.32 -1.40 16.58
CA VAL A 61 -6.57 -1.65 15.84
C VAL A 61 -7.63 -2.27 16.76
N LEU A 62 -7.26 -3.27 17.56
CA LEU A 62 -8.18 -3.93 18.51
C LEU A 62 -8.74 -2.95 19.55
N GLN A 63 -7.94 -2.01 20.03
CA GLN A 63 -8.36 -1.00 21.01
C GLN A 63 -9.42 -0.03 20.47
N GLN A 64 -9.48 0.21 19.16
CA GLN A 64 -10.46 1.12 18.55
C GLN A 64 -11.90 0.56 18.62
N GLY A 65 -12.04 -0.78 18.70
CA GLY A 65 -13.33 -1.46 18.63
C GLY A 65 -13.95 -1.47 17.23
N THR A 66 -15.15 -2.04 17.12
CA THR A 66 -15.85 -2.28 15.83
C THR A 66 -16.83 -1.17 15.45
N ALA A 67 -17.07 -0.20 16.34
CA ALA A 67 -18.01 0.89 16.13
C ALA A 67 -17.39 1.96 15.23
N TRP A 68 -17.72 1.91 13.93
CA TRP A 68 -17.36 2.95 12.97
C TRP A 68 -18.59 3.79 12.61
N ARG A 69 -18.41 5.12 12.53
CA ARG A 69 -19.42 6.05 12.03
C ARG A 69 -18.79 6.96 10.98
N ARG A 70 -19.56 7.21 9.91
CA ARG A 70 -19.16 8.16 8.88
C ARG A 70 -19.15 9.57 9.45
N ASN A 71 -18.09 10.31 9.13
CA ASN A 71 -18.02 11.75 9.37
C ASN A 71 -18.06 12.45 8.02
N GLU A 72 -19.22 12.98 7.66
CA GLU A 72 -19.43 13.62 6.36
C GLU A 72 -18.51 14.82 6.13
N THR A 73 -18.21 15.57 7.20
CA THR A 73 -17.30 16.72 7.12
C THR A 73 -15.88 16.25 6.81
N ALA A 74 -15.37 15.24 7.52
CA ALA A 74 -14.05 14.68 7.25
C ALA A 74 -13.95 14.09 5.83
N ALA A 75 -14.98 13.36 5.39
CA ALA A 75 -15.04 12.81 4.04
C ALA A 75 -15.02 13.90 2.96
N ARG A 76 -15.82 14.96 3.12
CA ARG A 76 -15.86 16.11 2.18
C ARG A 76 -14.54 16.88 2.16
N VAL A 77 -13.95 17.14 3.33
CA VAL A 77 -12.64 17.81 3.44
C VAL A 77 -11.56 16.99 2.73
N PHE A 78 -11.54 15.67 2.92
CA PHE A 78 -10.54 14.82 2.27
C PHE A 78 -10.77 14.73 0.76
N ARG A 79 -12.03 14.65 0.29
CA ARG A 79 -12.33 14.73 -1.15
C ARG A 79 -11.79 16.02 -1.76
N LYS A 80 -12.01 17.16 -1.09
CA LYS A 80 -11.49 18.45 -1.55
C LYS A 80 -9.96 18.45 -1.65
N GLN A 81 -9.27 17.82 -0.70
CA GLN A 81 -7.81 17.65 -0.80
C GLN A 81 -7.38 16.81 -2.01
N MET A 82 -8.15 15.77 -2.39
CA MET A 82 -7.89 14.97 -3.60
C MET A 82 -8.11 15.79 -4.87
N GLU A 83 -9.19 16.58 -4.92
CA GLU A 83 -9.48 17.51 -6.02
C GLU A 83 -8.34 18.51 -6.19
N ASP A 84 -7.95 19.19 -5.11
CA ASP A 84 -6.96 20.28 -5.15
C ASP A 84 -5.54 19.80 -5.47
N CYS A 85 -5.14 18.61 -4.98
CA CYS A 85 -3.79 18.12 -5.24
C CYS A 85 -3.62 17.48 -6.62
N CYS A 86 -4.69 16.83 -7.09
CA CYS A 86 -4.53 15.69 -7.99
C CYS A 86 -5.62 15.58 -9.06
N ASP A 87 -6.72 16.32 -8.94
CA ASP A 87 -7.83 16.38 -9.90
C ASP A 87 -8.22 15.01 -10.51
N PRO A 88 -8.67 14.06 -9.68
CA PRO A 88 -9.00 12.72 -10.16
C PRO A 88 -10.13 12.72 -11.19
N ALA A 89 -11.05 13.70 -11.18
CA ALA A 89 -12.12 13.78 -12.16
C ALA A 89 -11.58 13.87 -13.61
N HIS A 90 -10.54 14.68 -13.82
CA HIS A 90 -9.94 14.88 -15.15
C HIS A 90 -8.69 14.04 -15.37
N LEU A 91 -7.92 13.73 -14.32
CA LEU A 91 -6.61 13.08 -14.45
C LEU A 91 -6.62 11.60 -14.05
N PHE A 92 -7.74 11.00 -13.62
CA PHE A 92 -7.76 9.57 -13.31
C PHE A 92 -7.22 8.74 -14.48
N ALA A 93 -7.77 8.90 -15.69
CA ALA A 93 -7.30 8.22 -16.89
C ALA A 93 -6.71 9.18 -17.93
N MET A 94 -5.92 8.67 -18.86
CA MET A 94 -5.58 9.33 -20.11
C MET A 94 -6.86 9.50 -20.93
N THR A 95 -7.12 10.71 -21.39
CA THR A 95 -8.28 11.07 -22.21
C THR A 95 -7.84 11.98 -23.34
N LYS A 96 -8.61 12.05 -24.42
CA LYS A 96 -8.32 12.98 -25.52
C LYS A 96 -8.28 14.43 -25.05
N MET A 97 -9.11 14.82 -24.07
CA MET A 97 -9.12 16.16 -23.49
C MET A 97 -7.86 16.50 -22.69
N ASN A 98 -7.34 15.57 -21.87
CA ASN A 98 -6.18 15.84 -21.01
C ASN A 98 -4.82 15.50 -21.66
N SER A 99 -4.86 14.77 -22.79
CA SER A 99 -3.70 14.21 -23.49
C SER A 99 -3.81 14.45 -25.00
N PRO A 100 -3.79 15.72 -25.47
CA PRO A 100 -3.85 16.04 -26.89
C PRO A 100 -2.63 15.52 -27.67
N MET A 101 -2.82 15.30 -28.96
CA MET A 101 -1.76 14.89 -29.88
C MET A 101 -0.59 15.89 -29.87
N GLY A 102 0.64 15.38 -29.95
CA GLY A 102 1.87 16.19 -29.92
C GLY A 102 2.34 16.56 -28.51
N LYS A 103 1.53 16.38 -27.46
CA LYS A 103 1.94 16.66 -26.08
C LYS A 103 2.99 15.65 -25.61
N SER A 104 4.10 16.15 -25.09
CA SER A 104 5.11 15.35 -24.41
C SER A 104 4.74 15.13 -22.95
N MET A 105 4.74 13.87 -22.54
CA MET A 105 4.33 13.41 -21.22
C MET A 105 5.47 12.64 -20.57
N TRP A 106 5.73 12.91 -19.30
CA TRP A 106 6.82 12.30 -18.55
C TRP A 106 6.32 11.07 -17.79
N TYR A 107 7.06 9.97 -17.87
CA TYR A 107 6.81 8.81 -17.02
C TYR A 107 6.94 9.20 -15.54
N ASP A 108 6.02 8.74 -14.69
CA ASP A 108 6.03 9.10 -13.26
C ASP A 108 7.07 8.30 -12.46
N GLY A 109 7.44 7.10 -12.93
CA GLY A 109 8.43 6.24 -12.30
C GLY A 109 9.85 6.35 -12.87
N GLU A 110 10.01 7.06 -13.98
CA GLU A 110 11.28 7.18 -14.71
C GLU A 110 11.43 8.61 -15.25
N PHE A 111 11.74 9.56 -14.36
CA PHE A 111 11.66 11.00 -14.63
C PHE A 111 12.56 11.54 -15.75
N LEU A 112 13.53 10.76 -16.23
CA LEU A 112 14.40 11.14 -17.35
C LEU A 112 13.84 10.73 -18.72
N TYR A 113 12.72 10.01 -18.73
CA TYR A 113 12.07 9.57 -19.95
C TYR A 113 10.71 10.24 -20.11
N SER A 114 10.40 10.57 -21.36
CA SER A 114 9.11 11.06 -21.79
C SER A 114 8.64 10.29 -23.02
N PHE A 115 7.36 10.45 -23.35
CA PHE A 115 6.76 9.98 -24.58
C PHE A 115 5.91 11.10 -25.16
N THR A 116 5.86 11.18 -26.49
CA THR A 116 4.98 12.12 -27.19
C THR A 116 3.73 11.37 -27.62
N ILE A 117 2.56 11.96 -27.38
CA ILE A 117 1.30 11.38 -27.81
C ILE A 117 1.19 11.52 -29.33
N ASP A 118 1.32 10.39 -30.02
CA ASP A 118 1.16 10.28 -31.46
C ASP A 118 -0.29 9.91 -31.83
N ASN A 119 -0.58 9.81 -33.14
CA ASN A 119 -1.91 9.44 -33.61
C ASN A 119 -2.32 8.03 -33.15
N SER A 120 -1.38 7.08 -33.14
CA SER A 120 -1.66 5.70 -32.74
C SER A 120 -2.10 5.64 -31.28
N THR A 121 -1.36 6.28 -30.38
CA THR A 121 -1.67 6.33 -28.94
C THR A 121 -2.92 7.15 -28.65
N TYR A 122 -3.08 8.31 -29.29
CA TYR A 122 -4.24 9.19 -29.12
C TYR A 122 -5.56 8.51 -29.47
N SER A 123 -5.55 7.62 -30.48
CA SER A 123 -6.73 6.88 -30.92
C SER A 123 -7.29 5.93 -29.85
N LEU A 124 -6.44 5.47 -28.92
CA LEU A 124 -6.79 4.51 -27.87
C LEU A 124 -7.49 5.17 -26.68
N PHE A 125 -7.46 6.49 -26.57
CA PHE A 125 -8.00 7.20 -25.41
C PHE A 125 -9.49 7.49 -25.56
N PRO A 126 -10.29 7.35 -24.48
CA PRO A 126 -11.65 7.85 -24.48
C PRO A 126 -11.66 9.38 -24.57
N GLN A 127 -12.81 9.96 -24.95
CA GLN A 127 -12.95 11.42 -25.02
C GLN A 127 -12.72 12.07 -23.65
N ALA A 128 -13.37 11.52 -22.61
CA ALA A 128 -13.30 11.95 -21.22
C ALA A 128 -13.28 10.72 -20.30
N THR A 129 -13.13 10.94 -18.99
CA THR A 129 -13.29 9.87 -17.98
C THR A 129 -14.68 9.25 -18.15
N PRO A 130 -14.81 7.93 -18.38
CA PRO A 130 -16.06 7.31 -18.81
C PRO A 130 -17.03 7.02 -17.65
N PHE A 131 -17.02 7.86 -16.61
CA PHE A 131 -17.87 7.71 -15.43
C PHE A 131 -18.77 8.93 -15.30
N GLN A 132 -20.04 8.69 -14.94
CA GLN A 132 -20.88 9.76 -14.45
C GLN A 132 -20.51 10.04 -12.99
N LEU A 133 -19.88 11.19 -12.74
CA LEU A 133 -19.41 11.59 -11.43
C LEU A 133 -20.44 12.50 -10.73
N PRO A 134 -20.52 12.48 -9.38
CA PRO A 134 -19.77 11.60 -8.48
C PRO A 134 -20.32 10.16 -8.50
N LEU A 135 -19.44 9.18 -8.31
CA LEU A 135 -19.85 7.81 -8.02
C LEU A 135 -20.47 7.77 -6.62
N LYS A 136 -21.50 6.94 -6.39
CA LYS A 136 -22.15 6.83 -5.07
C LYS A 136 -21.28 6.04 -4.08
N LYS A 137 -21.67 4.80 -3.77
CA LYS A 137 -20.92 3.92 -2.86
C LYS A 137 -19.89 3.10 -3.63
N CYS A 138 -18.62 3.28 -3.29
CA CYS A 138 -17.50 2.56 -3.87
C CYS A 138 -16.92 1.54 -2.88
N ALA A 139 -16.62 0.34 -3.37
CA ALA A 139 -15.80 -0.64 -2.69
C ALA A 139 -14.43 -0.75 -3.39
N VAL A 140 -13.35 -0.54 -2.65
CA VAL A 140 -11.99 -0.83 -3.12
C VAL A 140 -11.52 -2.11 -2.46
N VAL A 141 -11.23 -3.13 -3.26
CA VAL A 141 -10.85 -4.46 -2.79
C VAL A 141 -9.36 -4.67 -3.08
N GLY A 142 -8.56 -4.60 -2.02
CA GLY A 142 -7.19 -5.07 -1.99
C GLY A 142 -7.13 -6.60 -1.95
N ASN A 143 -5.92 -7.14 -2.02
CA ASN A 143 -5.74 -8.59 -2.15
C ASN A 143 -5.36 -9.29 -0.84
N GLY A 144 -5.31 -8.57 0.29
CA GLY A 144 -4.78 -9.06 1.56
C GLY A 144 -5.44 -10.35 2.04
N GLY A 145 -4.65 -11.27 2.59
CA GLY A 145 -5.12 -12.57 3.08
C GLY A 145 -6.16 -12.52 4.21
N ILE A 146 -6.30 -11.35 4.86
CA ILE A 146 -7.36 -11.09 5.85
C ILE A 146 -8.78 -11.32 5.29
N LEU A 147 -8.95 -11.29 3.97
CA LEU A 147 -10.23 -11.56 3.33
C LEU A 147 -10.66 -13.03 3.41
N LYS A 148 -9.74 -13.98 3.60
CA LYS A 148 -10.08 -15.41 3.68
C LYS A 148 -11.08 -15.66 4.82
N LYS A 149 -12.20 -16.31 4.50
CA LYS A 149 -13.31 -16.61 5.42
C LYS A 149 -13.95 -15.37 6.06
N SER A 150 -13.81 -14.20 5.44
CA SER A 150 -14.42 -12.96 5.92
C SER A 150 -15.93 -12.89 5.65
N GLY A 151 -16.46 -13.62 4.68
CA GLY A 151 -17.87 -13.52 4.29
C GLY A 151 -18.27 -12.17 3.69
N CYS A 152 -17.31 -11.32 3.31
CA CYS A 152 -17.58 -9.96 2.87
C CYS A 152 -18.09 -9.82 1.44
N GLY A 153 -18.20 -10.92 0.68
CA GLY A 153 -18.49 -10.87 -0.75
C GLY A 153 -19.82 -10.19 -1.07
N ARG A 154 -20.87 -10.48 -0.30
CA ARG A 154 -22.18 -9.83 -0.47
C ARG A 154 -22.11 -8.32 -0.21
N GLN A 155 -21.46 -7.91 0.88
CA GLN A 155 -21.33 -6.49 1.23
C GLN A 155 -20.49 -5.71 0.20
N ILE A 156 -19.46 -6.34 -0.37
CA ILE A 156 -18.68 -5.76 -1.48
C ILE A 156 -19.57 -5.57 -2.71
N ASP A 157 -20.34 -6.61 -3.05
CA ASP A 157 -21.22 -6.60 -4.23
C ASP A 157 -22.42 -5.67 -4.07
N GLU A 158 -22.72 -5.14 -2.87
CA GLU A 158 -23.73 -4.09 -2.67
C GLU A 158 -23.25 -2.69 -3.13
N ALA A 159 -21.96 -2.50 -3.36
CA ALA A 159 -21.45 -1.21 -3.83
C ALA A 159 -21.92 -0.88 -5.27
N ASN A 160 -22.06 0.41 -5.55
CA ASN A 160 -22.39 0.92 -6.88
C ASN A 160 -21.19 0.83 -7.83
N PHE A 161 -19.97 0.94 -7.30
CA PHE A 161 -18.75 0.79 -8.09
C PHE A 161 -17.72 -0.04 -7.31
N VAL A 162 -17.09 -1.03 -7.97
CA VAL A 162 -16.14 -1.94 -7.33
C VAL A 162 -14.82 -1.87 -8.07
N MET A 163 -13.76 -1.49 -7.34
CA MET A 163 -12.38 -1.36 -7.83
C MET A 163 -11.52 -2.48 -7.26
N ARG A 164 -10.85 -3.25 -8.12
CA ARG A 164 -10.02 -4.42 -7.74
C ARG A 164 -8.57 -4.26 -8.18
N CYS A 165 -7.66 -4.89 -7.45
CA CYS A 165 -6.22 -4.76 -7.67
C CYS A 165 -5.63 -5.96 -8.45
N ASN A 166 -5.01 -5.69 -9.59
CA ASN A 166 -4.04 -6.57 -10.27
C ASN A 166 -4.59 -7.92 -10.73
N LEU A 167 -5.77 -7.92 -11.34
CA LEU A 167 -6.44 -9.10 -11.90
C LEU A 167 -6.53 -10.29 -10.92
N PRO A 168 -7.07 -10.09 -9.70
CA PRO A 168 -7.08 -11.15 -8.70
C PRO A 168 -8.14 -12.21 -9.05
N PRO A 169 -7.94 -13.50 -8.73
CA PRO A 169 -8.93 -14.52 -9.04
C PRO A 169 -10.26 -14.24 -8.33
N LEU A 170 -11.36 -14.46 -9.06
CA LEU A 170 -12.75 -14.35 -8.59
C LEU A 170 -13.51 -15.67 -8.80
N SER A 171 -12.81 -16.80 -8.75
CA SER A 171 -13.43 -18.14 -8.80
C SER A 171 -14.46 -18.30 -7.68
N SER A 172 -15.34 -19.30 -7.83
CA SER A 172 -16.40 -19.60 -6.87
C SER A 172 -15.88 -19.84 -5.45
N GLU A 173 -14.66 -20.35 -5.31
CA GLU A 173 -13.98 -20.54 -4.02
C GLU A 173 -13.74 -19.24 -3.24
N TYR A 174 -13.58 -18.10 -3.91
CA TYR A 174 -13.32 -16.80 -3.29
C TYR A 174 -14.56 -15.91 -3.20
N THR A 175 -15.58 -16.18 -4.01
CA THR A 175 -16.73 -15.28 -4.19
C THR A 175 -17.46 -14.95 -2.88
N LYS A 176 -17.53 -15.91 -1.94
CA LYS A 176 -18.13 -15.69 -0.61
C LYS A 176 -17.42 -14.58 0.18
N ASP A 177 -16.12 -14.45 0.00
CA ASP A 177 -15.27 -13.55 0.77
C ASP A 177 -15.04 -12.22 0.06
N VAL A 178 -14.84 -12.27 -1.27
CA VAL A 178 -14.39 -11.10 -2.04
C VAL A 178 -15.41 -10.59 -3.05
N GLY A 179 -16.55 -11.29 -3.21
CA GLY A 179 -17.60 -10.93 -4.15
C GLY A 179 -17.23 -11.23 -5.60
N SER A 180 -18.19 -11.01 -6.49
CA SER A 180 -18.05 -11.25 -7.94
C SER A 180 -18.13 -9.96 -8.77
N LYS A 181 -18.75 -8.90 -8.22
CA LYS A 181 -18.93 -7.63 -8.91
C LYS A 181 -17.58 -6.96 -9.13
N SER A 182 -17.34 -6.49 -10.34
CA SER A 182 -16.17 -5.72 -10.72
C SER A 182 -16.61 -4.69 -11.74
N HIS A 183 -16.24 -3.43 -11.51
CA HIS A 183 -16.43 -2.35 -12.49
C HIS A 183 -15.09 -1.89 -13.03
N LEU A 184 -14.05 -1.90 -12.19
CA LEU A 184 -12.70 -1.57 -12.58
C LEU A 184 -11.73 -2.54 -11.93
N VAL A 185 -10.80 -3.07 -12.72
CA VAL A 185 -9.71 -3.90 -12.20
C VAL A 185 -8.39 -3.42 -12.79
N THR A 186 -7.40 -3.20 -11.94
CA THR A 186 -6.07 -2.81 -12.43
C THR A 186 -5.33 -4.02 -12.96
N ALA A 187 -4.38 -3.77 -13.86
CA ALA A 187 -3.42 -4.77 -14.30
C ALA A 187 -2.05 -4.10 -14.45
N ASN A 188 -1.17 -4.31 -13.45
CA ASN A 188 0.20 -3.82 -13.57
C ASN A 188 0.93 -4.56 -14.73
N PRO A 189 1.74 -3.89 -15.55
CA PRO A 189 2.56 -4.55 -16.58
C PRO A 189 3.40 -5.73 -16.07
N SER A 190 3.80 -5.76 -14.80
CA SER A 190 4.46 -6.93 -14.19
C SER A 190 3.58 -8.18 -14.20
N ILE A 191 2.27 -8.05 -13.95
CA ILE A 191 1.31 -9.17 -14.01
C ILE A 191 1.25 -9.75 -15.41
N ILE A 192 1.20 -8.88 -16.42
CA ILE A 192 1.17 -9.30 -17.83
C ILE A 192 2.44 -10.07 -18.20
N ARG A 193 3.60 -9.58 -17.76
CA ARG A 193 4.89 -10.26 -17.98
C ARG A 193 4.98 -11.60 -17.27
N GLN A 194 4.68 -11.65 -15.98
CA GLN A 194 4.93 -12.80 -15.12
C GLN A 194 3.86 -13.90 -15.28
N ARG A 195 2.58 -13.53 -15.29
CA ARG A 195 1.47 -14.49 -15.33
C ARG A 195 1.06 -14.89 -16.75
N PHE A 196 1.24 -13.99 -17.71
CA PHE A 196 0.76 -14.17 -19.08
C PHE A 196 1.87 -14.08 -20.14
N GLN A 197 3.12 -14.29 -19.74
CA GLN A 197 4.29 -14.34 -20.65
C GLN A 197 4.38 -13.12 -21.57
N ASN A 198 3.99 -11.96 -21.04
CA ASN A 198 3.98 -10.67 -21.73
C ASN A 198 3.10 -10.63 -23.00
N LEU A 199 2.20 -11.60 -23.16
CA LEU A 199 1.34 -11.79 -24.35
C LEU A 199 2.13 -11.91 -25.66
N LEU A 200 3.36 -12.41 -25.59
CA LEU A 200 4.21 -12.66 -26.76
C LEU A 200 3.86 -13.97 -27.49
N TRP A 201 3.19 -14.89 -26.79
CA TRP A 201 2.78 -16.19 -27.29
C TRP A 201 1.26 -16.33 -27.27
N SER A 202 0.75 -17.52 -26.93
CA SER A 202 -0.69 -17.75 -26.81
C SER A 202 -1.33 -16.75 -25.85
N ARG A 203 -2.33 -16.02 -26.37
CA ARG A 203 -3.13 -15.04 -25.63
C ARG A 203 -4.34 -15.69 -24.94
N LYS A 204 -4.59 -16.97 -25.20
CA LYS A 204 -5.79 -17.69 -24.77
C LYS A 204 -5.98 -17.64 -23.26
N THR A 205 -4.96 -17.96 -22.48
CA THR A 205 -5.04 -17.93 -21.02
C THR A 205 -5.42 -16.56 -20.49
N PHE A 206 -4.86 -15.48 -21.05
CA PHE A 206 -5.22 -14.12 -20.66
C PHE A 206 -6.68 -13.81 -20.99
N VAL A 207 -7.11 -14.07 -22.23
CA VAL A 207 -8.49 -13.83 -22.68
C VAL A 207 -9.50 -14.62 -21.85
N ASP A 208 -9.23 -15.90 -21.58
CA ASP A 208 -10.09 -16.73 -20.74
C ASP A 208 -10.16 -16.20 -19.29
N ASN A 209 -9.05 -15.70 -18.74
CA ASN A 209 -9.03 -15.04 -17.43
C ASN A 209 -9.80 -13.72 -17.43
N MET A 210 -9.94 -13.03 -18.57
CA MET A 210 -10.66 -11.74 -18.61
C MET A 210 -12.18 -11.91 -18.55
N LYS A 211 -12.72 -13.08 -18.94
CA LYS A 211 -14.17 -13.35 -18.96
C LYS A 211 -14.86 -13.09 -17.62
N ILE A 212 -14.20 -13.36 -16.49
CA ILE A 212 -14.75 -13.13 -15.15
C ILE A 212 -15.03 -11.65 -14.86
N TYR A 213 -14.34 -10.74 -15.56
CA TYR A 213 -14.52 -9.30 -15.37
C TYR A 213 -15.61 -8.71 -16.27
N ASN A 214 -16.25 -9.49 -17.14
CA ASN A 214 -17.41 -9.09 -17.93
C ASN A 214 -17.24 -7.72 -18.63
N HIS A 215 -18.06 -6.71 -18.32
CA HIS A 215 -17.95 -5.36 -18.92
C HIS A 215 -17.07 -4.39 -18.10
N SER A 216 -16.12 -4.91 -17.30
CA SER A 216 -15.24 -4.06 -16.48
C SER A 216 -14.26 -3.24 -17.32
N TYR A 217 -13.80 -2.15 -16.72
CA TYR A 217 -12.60 -1.44 -17.17
C TYR A 217 -11.34 -2.15 -16.72
N ILE A 218 -10.44 -2.46 -17.66
CA ILE A 218 -9.07 -2.92 -17.38
C ILE A 218 -8.16 -1.70 -17.30
N TYR A 219 -7.70 -1.40 -16.10
CA TYR A 219 -6.97 -0.18 -15.81
C TYR A 219 -5.45 -0.42 -15.80
N MET A 220 -4.76 0.06 -16.83
CA MET A 220 -3.34 -0.18 -17.07
C MET A 220 -2.50 1.07 -16.81
N PRO A 221 -1.48 1.03 -15.93
CA PRO A 221 -0.52 2.13 -15.78
C PRO A 221 0.55 2.12 -16.89
N ALA A 222 0.13 2.16 -18.16
CA ALA A 222 1.00 2.04 -19.35
C ALA A 222 2.14 3.06 -19.34
N PHE A 223 1.82 4.30 -18.97
CA PHE A 223 2.73 5.43 -19.01
C PHE A 223 3.38 5.73 -17.66
N SER A 224 3.37 4.76 -16.74
CA SER A 224 4.02 4.92 -15.45
C SER A 224 5.53 4.73 -15.53
N MET A 225 5.97 3.73 -16.29
CA MET A 225 7.38 3.43 -16.60
C MET A 225 7.48 3.02 -18.06
N LYS A 226 8.59 3.31 -18.75
CA LYS A 226 8.79 3.01 -20.17
C LYS A 226 8.61 1.53 -20.48
N THR A 227 9.09 0.67 -19.59
CA THR A 227 8.94 -0.80 -19.72
C THR A 227 7.50 -1.29 -19.54
N GLY A 228 6.58 -0.43 -19.10
CA GLY A 228 5.16 -0.70 -18.93
C GLY A 228 4.31 -0.43 -20.16
N THR A 229 4.80 0.37 -21.11
CA THR A 229 4.01 0.81 -22.28
C THR A 229 3.64 -0.36 -23.18
N GLU A 230 4.62 -1.11 -23.70
CA GLU A 230 4.33 -2.21 -24.64
C GLU A 230 3.44 -3.31 -24.06
N PRO A 231 3.66 -3.84 -22.84
CA PRO A 231 2.76 -4.85 -22.27
C PRO A 231 1.31 -4.34 -22.16
N SER A 232 1.13 -3.06 -21.89
CA SER A 232 -0.19 -2.44 -21.78
C SER A 232 -0.89 -2.27 -23.12
N LEU A 233 -0.14 -1.89 -24.16
CA LEU A 233 -0.67 -1.84 -25.52
C LEU A 233 -1.01 -3.24 -26.03
N ARG A 234 -0.21 -4.27 -25.69
CA ARG A 234 -0.55 -5.66 -26.03
C ARG A 234 -1.85 -6.12 -25.37
N VAL A 235 -2.12 -5.71 -24.13
CA VAL A 235 -3.42 -5.97 -23.47
C VAL A 235 -4.55 -5.33 -24.26
N TYR A 236 -4.43 -4.06 -24.64
CA TYR A 236 -5.43 -3.35 -25.44
C TYR A 236 -5.72 -4.09 -26.74
N TYR A 237 -4.68 -4.33 -27.56
CA TYR A 237 -4.87 -4.98 -28.86
C TYR A 237 -5.38 -6.42 -28.71
N THR A 238 -4.91 -7.17 -27.71
CA THR A 238 -5.41 -8.53 -27.46
C THR A 238 -6.91 -8.56 -27.19
N LEU A 239 -7.43 -7.64 -26.37
CA LEU A 239 -8.86 -7.59 -26.07
C LEU A 239 -9.67 -7.06 -27.25
N SER A 240 -9.14 -6.08 -27.97
CA SER A 240 -9.77 -5.54 -29.18
C SER A 240 -9.86 -6.59 -30.30
N ASP A 241 -8.78 -7.33 -30.57
CA ASP A 241 -8.69 -8.32 -31.66
C ASP A 241 -9.70 -9.45 -31.49
N VAL A 242 -10.04 -9.82 -30.25
CA VAL A 242 -11.00 -10.89 -29.95
C VAL A 242 -12.42 -10.38 -29.71
N GLY A 243 -12.67 -9.08 -29.85
CA GLY A 243 -13.97 -8.48 -29.58
C GLY A 243 -14.42 -8.64 -28.12
N ALA A 244 -13.49 -8.51 -27.16
CA ALA A 244 -13.81 -8.66 -25.74
C ALA A 244 -14.67 -7.50 -25.22
N ASN A 245 -15.55 -7.78 -24.25
CA ASN A 245 -16.45 -6.78 -23.67
C ASN A 245 -15.76 -5.79 -22.72
N GLN A 246 -14.51 -6.06 -22.33
CA GLN A 246 -13.79 -5.18 -21.42
C GLN A 246 -13.21 -3.96 -22.15
N THR A 247 -13.27 -2.81 -21.50
CA THR A 247 -12.67 -1.57 -22.02
C THR A 247 -11.34 -1.29 -21.32
N VAL A 248 -10.27 -1.01 -22.06
CA VAL A 248 -8.97 -0.67 -21.46
C VAL A 248 -8.88 0.84 -21.20
N LEU A 249 -8.47 1.21 -19.99
CA LEU A 249 -8.15 2.59 -19.61
C LEU A 249 -6.68 2.69 -19.22
N PHE A 250 -6.00 3.74 -19.67
CA PHE A 250 -4.62 3.99 -19.30
C PHE A 250 -4.54 5.03 -18.18
N ALA A 251 -3.78 4.75 -17.13
CA ALA A 251 -3.59 5.70 -16.03
C ALA A 251 -2.86 6.96 -16.50
N ASN A 252 -3.30 8.13 -16.06
CA ASN A 252 -2.55 9.36 -16.34
C ASN A 252 -1.29 9.42 -15.43
N PRO A 253 -0.08 9.59 -15.99
CA PRO A 253 1.13 9.65 -15.19
C PRO A 253 1.20 10.90 -14.30
N ASN A 254 0.51 11.99 -14.64
CA ASN A 254 0.44 13.16 -13.77
C ASN A 254 -0.38 12.88 -12.51
N PHE A 255 -1.47 12.11 -12.61
CA PHE A 255 -2.24 11.71 -11.42
C PHE A 255 -1.43 10.80 -10.50
N LEU A 256 -0.74 9.80 -11.05
CA LEU A 256 0.19 8.94 -10.30
C LEU A 256 1.26 9.76 -9.56
N ARG A 257 1.83 10.76 -10.24
CA ARG A 257 2.83 11.67 -9.69
C ARG A 257 2.27 12.54 -8.56
N SER A 258 1.12 13.18 -8.77
CA SER A 258 0.50 14.09 -7.80
C SER A 258 0.09 13.34 -6.53
N ILE A 259 -0.54 12.17 -6.68
CA ILE A 259 -0.89 11.30 -5.55
C ILE A 259 0.36 10.78 -4.84
N GLY A 260 1.41 10.42 -5.60
CA GLY A 260 2.72 10.10 -5.04
C GLY A 260 3.29 11.20 -4.15
N LYS A 261 3.27 12.46 -4.62
CA LYS A 261 3.71 13.62 -3.83
C LYS A 261 2.82 13.86 -2.61
N PHE A 262 1.50 13.77 -2.78
CA PHE A 262 0.53 13.96 -1.72
C PHE A 262 0.80 13.05 -0.52
N TRP A 263 1.01 11.77 -0.78
CA TRP A 263 1.25 10.77 0.28
C TRP A 263 2.67 10.84 0.85
N LYS A 264 3.68 11.14 0.03
CA LYS A 264 5.05 11.39 0.52
C LYS A 264 5.10 12.56 1.49
N SER A 265 4.35 13.62 1.24
CA SER A 265 4.22 14.76 2.18
C SER A 265 3.51 14.40 3.49
N ARG A 266 2.89 13.22 3.59
CA ARG A 266 2.17 12.71 4.76
C ARG A 266 2.88 11.51 5.42
N GLY A 267 4.19 11.40 5.19
CA GLY A 267 5.03 10.42 5.90
C GLY A 267 5.04 9.02 5.28
N ILE A 268 4.66 8.87 4.01
CA ILE A 268 4.92 7.63 3.26
C ILE A 268 6.29 7.72 2.58
N HIS A 269 7.23 6.91 3.04
CA HIS A 269 8.63 6.82 2.60
C HIS A 269 8.84 5.67 1.61
N ALA A 270 7.90 5.48 0.69
CA ALA A 270 8.00 4.48 -0.36
C ALA A 270 8.66 5.04 -1.63
N LYS A 271 9.35 4.17 -2.39
CA LYS A 271 9.76 4.49 -3.76
C LYS A 271 8.54 4.82 -4.61
N ARG A 272 7.51 3.95 -4.54
CA ARG A 272 6.21 4.08 -5.22
C ARG A 272 5.08 3.64 -4.30
N LEU A 273 3.91 4.24 -4.45
CA LEU A 273 2.71 3.79 -3.76
C LEU A 273 2.25 2.44 -4.28
N SER A 274 1.60 1.64 -3.44
CA SER A 274 0.92 0.42 -3.89
C SER A 274 -0.26 0.74 -4.82
N THR A 275 -0.63 -0.24 -5.65
CA THR A 275 -1.88 -0.19 -6.43
C THR A 275 -3.10 0.06 -5.55
N GLY A 276 -3.10 -0.51 -4.33
CA GLY A 276 -4.20 -0.36 -3.39
C GLY A 276 -4.37 1.10 -2.96
N LEU A 277 -3.31 1.72 -2.44
CA LEU A 277 -3.37 3.13 -2.01
C LEU A 277 -3.70 4.08 -3.18
N PHE A 278 -3.19 3.79 -4.38
CA PHE A 278 -3.57 4.51 -5.59
C PHE A 278 -5.09 4.45 -5.84
N LEU A 279 -5.69 3.26 -5.84
CA LEU A 279 -7.14 3.11 -6.08
C LEU A 279 -7.98 3.72 -4.97
N VAL A 280 -7.55 3.61 -3.71
CA VAL A 280 -8.25 4.28 -2.59
C VAL A 280 -8.22 5.79 -2.78
N SER A 281 -7.10 6.36 -3.22
CA SER A 281 -7.00 7.79 -3.48
C SER A 281 -7.92 8.24 -4.62
N ALA A 282 -7.99 7.46 -5.70
CA ALA A 282 -8.94 7.71 -6.78
C ALA A 282 -10.39 7.63 -6.28
N ALA A 283 -10.74 6.59 -5.51
CA ALA A 283 -12.08 6.44 -4.96
C ALA A 283 -12.47 7.60 -4.03
N LEU A 284 -11.55 8.09 -3.18
CA LEU A 284 -11.81 9.24 -2.29
C LEU A 284 -12.12 10.53 -3.04
N GLY A 285 -11.56 10.70 -4.24
CA GLY A 285 -11.84 11.85 -5.11
C GLY A 285 -13.03 11.66 -6.07
N LEU A 286 -13.40 10.42 -6.40
CA LEU A 286 -14.44 10.12 -7.39
C LEU A 286 -15.77 9.69 -6.75
N CYS A 287 -15.77 9.22 -5.50
CA CYS A 287 -16.92 8.59 -4.86
C CYS A 287 -17.45 9.38 -3.65
N GLU A 288 -18.76 9.31 -3.43
CA GLU A 288 -19.46 9.85 -2.26
C GLU A 288 -19.05 9.11 -0.98
N GLU A 289 -19.05 7.78 -1.05
CA GLU A 289 -18.73 6.85 0.03
C GLU A 289 -17.67 5.85 -0.41
N VAL A 290 -16.69 5.61 0.46
CA VAL A 290 -15.61 4.65 0.20
C VAL A 290 -15.53 3.64 1.34
N ALA A 291 -15.70 2.38 0.99
CA ALA A 291 -15.36 1.24 1.83
C ALA A 291 -14.18 0.49 1.23
N ILE A 292 -13.23 0.09 2.05
CA ILE A 292 -12.02 -0.61 1.62
C ILE A 292 -11.92 -1.97 2.32
N TYR A 293 -11.50 -2.99 1.58
CA TYR A 293 -11.47 -4.39 1.99
C TYR A 293 -10.11 -5.00 1.65
N GLY A 294 -9.57 -5.87 2.50
CA GLY A 294 -8.30 -6.56 2.21
C GLY A 294 -7.05 -5.66 2.27
N PHE A 295 -7.15 -4.51 2.93
CA PHE A 295 -6.02 -3.61 3.20
C PHE A 295 -5.36 -3.98 4.52
N TRP A 296 -4.59 -5.06 4.50
CA TRP A 296 -3.91 -5.60 5.67
C TRP A 296 -2.55 -6.17 5.26
N PRO A 297 -1.45 -5.40 5.43
CA PRO A 297 -0.12 -5.79 4.91
C PRO A 297 0.69 -6.64 5.90
N PHE A 298 0.02 -7.24 6.87
CA PHE A 298 0.62 -7.93 8.00
C PHE A 298 0.49 -9.46 7.84
N SER A 299 1.43 -10.18 8.44
CA SER A 299 1.55 -11.63 8.40
C SER A 299 0.65 -12.37 9.39
N VAL A 300 0.03 -11.65 10.34
CA VAL A 300 -0.94 -12.21 11.29
C VAL A 300 -2.30 -11.53 11.20
N ASN A 301 -3.36 -12.24 11.56
CA ASN A 301 -4.70 -11.66 11.71
C ASN A 301 -4.89 -10.97 13.09
N MET A 302 -6.10 -10.50 13.36
CA MET A 302 -6.49 -9.87 14.63
C MET A 302 -6.36 -10.79 15.86
N HIS A 303 -6.23 -12.10 15.67
CA HIS A 303 -6.04 -13.10 16.73
C HIS A 303 -4.58 -13.59 16.78
N GLU A 304 -3.65 -12.85 16.18
CA GLU A 304 -2.22 -13.19 16.05
C GLU A 304 -1.95 -14.52 15.32
N GLN A 305 -2.91 -15.03 14.55
CA GLN A 305 -2.74 -16.25 13.77
C GLN A 305 -2.10 -15.93 12.41
N PRO A 306 -1.14 -16.75 11.93
CA PRO A 306 -0.52 -16.55 10.62
C PRO A 306 -1.54 -16.55 9.49
N ILE A 307 -1.39 -15.60 8.57
CA ILE A 307 -2.17 -15.50 7.33
C ILE A 307 -1.24 -15.31 6.14
N SER A 308 -1.73 -15.69 4.97
CA SER A 308 -0.99 -15.46 3.72
C SER A 308 -1.04 -13.99 3.30
N HIS A 309 -0.09 -13.58 2.48
CA HIS A 309 -0.05 -12.22 1.95
C HIS A 309 -1.30 -11.89 1.12
N HIS A 310 -1.68 -12.80 0.22
CA HIS A 310 -2.91 -12.67 -0.57
C HIS A 310 -4.00 -13.63 -0.10
N TYR A 311 -5.26 -13.35 -0.46
CA TYR A 311 -6.36 -14.28 -0.21
C TYR A 311 -6.33 -15.52 -1.12
N TYR A 312 -5.51 -15.53 -2.17
CA TYR A 312 -5.41 -16.61 -3.16
C TYR A 312 -4.01 -17.27 -3.23
N ASP A 313 -2.97 -16.62 -2.72
CA ASP A 313 -1.60 -17.16 -2.67
C ASP A 313 -0.79 -16.54 -1.52
N ASN A 314 0.51 -16.83 -1.46
CA ASN A 314 1.45 -16.20 -0.51
C ASN A 314 2.64 -15.53 -1.22
N VAL A 315 2.42 -14.98 -2.42
CA VAL A 315 3.46 -14.28 -3.18
C VAL A 315 3.67 -12.88 -2.60
N LEU A 316 4.87 -12.62 -2.08
CA LEU A 316 5.23 -11.32 -1.52
C LEU A 316 5.55 -10.28 -2.61
N PRO A 317 5.31 -8.99 -2.37
CA PRO A 317 5.71 -7.94 -3.30
C PRO A 317 7.24 -7.83 -3.35
N PHE A 318 7.74 -7.23 -4.43
CA PHE A 318 9.16 -6.89 -4.51
C PHE A 318 9.57 -5.96 -3.36
N SER A 319 10.58 -6.39 -2.61
CA SER A 319 11.12 -5.63 -1.48
C SER A 319 11.61 -4.24 -1.92
N GLY A 320 11.37 -3.23 -1.07
CA GLY A 320 11.86 -1.86 -1.28
C GLY A 320 11.09 -1.00 -2.28
N PHE A 321 9.99 -1.49 -2.87
CA PHE A 321 9.14 -0.68 -3.75
C PHE A 321 8.07 0.12 -2.99
N HIS A 322 7.35 -0.55 -2.10
CA HIS A 322 6.20 -0.04 -1.37
C HIS A 322 6.47 -0.02 0.13
N ALA A 323 5.87 0.93 0.85
CA ALA A 323 5.89 0.99 2.31
C ALA A 323 4.50 0.66 2.86
N MET A 324 3.99 -0.54 2.56
CA MET A 324 2.58 -0.89 2.83
C MET A 324 2.15 -0.74 4.30
N PRO A 325 3.00 -1.00 5.32
CA PRO A 325 2.65 -0.67 6.71
C PRO A 325 2.38 0.83 6.94
N GLU A 326 3.17 1.73 6.33
CA GLU A 326 2.93 3.17 6.41
C GLU A 326 1.65 3.55 5.67
N GLU A 327 1.41 2.96 4.49
CA GLU A 327 0.16 3.15 3.75
C GLU A 327 -1.05 2.70 4.59
N PHE A 328 -0.95 1.56 5.28
CA PHE A 328 -1.99 1.08 6.19
C PHE A 328 -2.26 2.08 7.31
N LEU A 329 -1.23 2.64 7.95
CA LEU A 329 -1.41 3.62 9.02
C LEU A 329 -2.13 4.88 8.54
N GLN A 330 -1.85 5.35 7.32
CA GLN A 330 -2.57 6.47 6.72
C GLN A 330 -4.04 6.12 6.44
N LEU A 331 -4.31 4.94 5.88
CA LEU A 331 -5.68 4.47 5.64
C LEU A 331 -6.45 4.25 6.96
N TRP A 332 -5.77 3.77 8.00
CA TRP A 332 -6.32 3.59 9.32
C TRP A 332 -6.66 4.93 9.98
N TYR A 333 -5.82 5.95 9.81
CA TYR A 333 -6.15 7.31 10.22
C TYR A 333 -7.44 7.82 9.54
N LEU A 334 -7.57 7.63 8.22
CA LEU A 334 -8.79 8.01 7.50
C LEU A 334 -10.03 7.24 7.98
N HIS A 335 -9.86 5.98 8.37
CA HIS A 335 -10.90 5.20 9.01
C HIS A 335 -11.34 5.83 10.34
N LYS A 336 -10.38 6.13 11.22
CA LYS A 336 -10.64 6.69 12.55
C LYS A 336 -11.37 8.02 12.52
N ILE A 337 -11.05 8.89 11.56
CA ILE A 337 -11.75 10.18 11.43
C ILE A 337 -13.10 10.08 10.71
N GLY A 338 -13.49 8.89 10.23
CA GLY A 338 -14.76 8.66 9.54
C GLY A 338 -14.79 9.09 8.07
N ALA A 339 -13.62 9.31 7.43
CA ALA A 339 -13.52 9.73 6.04
C ALA A 339 -13.69 8.55 5.05
N LEU A 340 -13.28 7.35 5.44
CA LEU A 340 -13.57 6.09 4.75
C LEU A 340 -13.84 4.98 5.75
N ARG A 341 -14.46 3.88 5.31
CA ARG A 341 -14.60 2.66 6.13
C ARG A 341 -13.56 1.62 5.72
N MET A 342 -12.73 1.17 6.66
CA MET A 342 -11.88 0.00 6.47
C MET A 342 -12.55 -1.20 7.12
N GLN A 343 -12.84 -2.24 6.34
CA GLN A 343 -13.41 -3.48 6.84
C GLN A 343 -12.29 -4.48 7.14
N LEU A 344 -12.08 -4.78 8.42
CA LEU A 344 -11.07 -5.73 8.89
C LEU A 344 -11.68 -6.97 9.54
N ASP A 345 -12.85 -6.84 10.16
CA ASP A 345 -13.59 -7.96 10.74
C ASP A 345 -14.36 -8.75 9.67
N PRO A 346 -14.75 -10.00 9.97
CA PRO A 346 -15.74 -10.71 9.16
C PRO A 346 -17.02 -9.89 9.00
N CYS A 347 -17.57 -9.91 7.79
CA CYS A 347 -18.84 -9.25 7.52
C CYS A 347 -19.98 -10.13 8.03
N LYS A 348 -20.90 -9.52 8.79
CA LYS A 348 -22.11 -10.22 9.25
C LYS A 348 -23.13 -10.28 8.10
N ASP A 349 -23.79 -11.41 7.97
CA ASP A 349 -25.00 -11.49 7.16
C ASP A 349 -26.09 -10.64 7.82
N SER A 350 -26.55 -9.62 7.10
CA SER A 350 -27.64 -8.73 7.52
C SER A 350 -28.99 -9.46 7.70
N SER A 351 -29.06 -10.76 7.40
CA SER A 351 -30.24 -11.61 7.64
C SER A 351 -30.34 -12.18 9.06
N LEU A 352 -29.33 -12.02 9.91
CA LEU A 352 -29.34 -12.50 11.31
C LEU A 352 -29.65 -11.39 12.34
N SER A 353 -29.94 -10.17 11.89
CA SER A 353 -30.29 -9.03 12.76
C SER A 353 -31.78 -8.72 12.84
N THR A 354 -32.64 -9.60 12.31
CA THR A 354 -34.11 -9.47 12.37
C THR A 354 -34.76 -10.78 12.85
N SER A 355 -34.26 -11.34 13.96
CA SER A 355 -34.88 -12.49 14.63
C SER A 355 -35.11 -12.16 16.10
#